data_AF-A0A959JP85-F1
#
_entry.id   AF-A0A959JP85-F1
#
_cell.length_a   1.000
_cell.length_b   1.000
_cell.length_c   1.000
_cell.angle_alpha   90.00
_cell.angle_beta   90.00
_cell.angle_gamma   90.00
#
_symmetry.space_group_name_H-M   'P 1'
#
loop_
_entity.id
_entity.type
_entity.pdbx_description
1 polymer ?
#
loop_
_entity_poly.entity_id
_entity_poly.type
_entity_poly.pdbx_seq_one_letter_code
_entity_poly.pdbx_strand_id
1 'polypeptide(L)'
;IVATEAGILHQMQKRSPHKTFIPAPPDNTCACNECPHMKRNTLEKLYISMKYELPEIILPEWIIEEGRACIDRMLEISEKAGL
;
A
#
# COMPACT_ATOMS: atom_id res chain seq x y z
N ILE A 1 18.91 5.54 -3.72
CA ILE A 1 17.88 6.60 -3.84
C ILE A 1 16.52 5.93 -3.96
N VAL A 2 15.49 6.46 -3.32
CA VAL A 2 14.14 5.88 -3.27
C VAL A 2 13.13 6.96 -3.67
N ALA A 3 12.45 6.77 -4.81
CA ALA A 3 11.49 7.71 -5.38
C ALA A 3 10.07 7.12 -5.31
N THR A 4 9.56 6.97 -4.09
CA THR A 4 8.20 6.51 -3.79
C THR A 4 7.81 7.04 -2.40
N GLU A 5 6.70 6.55 -1.85
CA GLU A 5 6.17 6.96 -0.55
C GLU A 5 7.19 6.75 0.59
N ALA A 6 7.36 7.76 1.43
CA ALA A 6 8.42 7.79 2.45
C ALA A 6 8.33 6.66 3.49
N GLY A 7 7.12 6.15 3.76
CA GLY A 7 6.88 5.03 4.68
C GLY A 7 7.59 3.73 4.30
N ILE A 8 7.91 3.51 3.02
CA ILE A 8 8.64 2.30 2.59
C ILE A 8 10.04 2.21 3.18
N LEU A 9 10.68 3.34 3.51
CA LEU A 9 12.08 3.41 3.95
C LEU A 9 12.30 2.57 5.22
N HIS A 10 11.33 2.57 6.14
CA HIS A 10 11.39 1.76 7.35
C HIS A 10 11.49 0.26 7.02
N GLN A 11 10.68 -0.24 6.09
CA GLN A 11 10.72 -1.65 5.68
C GLN A 11 12.00 -1.99 4.91
N MET A 12 12.48 -1.08 4.05
CA MET A 12 13.74 -1.26 3.32
C MET A 12 14.94 -1.36 4.27
N GLN A 13 15.01 -0.49 5.28
CA GLN A 13 16.05 -0.52 6.32
C GLN A 13 15.98 -1.82 7.13
N LYS A 14 14.78 -2.26 7.53
CA LYS A 14 14.60 -3.55 8.23
C LYS A 14 15.08 -4.75 7.41
N ARG A 15 14.78 -4.78 6.11
CA ARG A 15 15.16 -5.89 5.22
C ARG A 15 16.62 -5.85 4.79
N SER A 16 17.28 -4.69 4.85
CA SER A 16 18.67 -4.50 4.42
C SER A 16 19.36 -3.45 5.29
N PRO A 17 19.69 -3.80 6.56
CA PRO A 17 20.19 -2.84 7.55
C PRO A 17 21.56 -2.25 7.20
N HIS A 18 22.32 -2.93 6.36
CA HIS A 18 23.67 -2.50 5.94
C HIS A 18 23.65 -1.50 4.77
N LYS A 19 22.49 -1.21 4.19
CA LYS A 19 22.36 -0.30 3.04
C LYS A 19 21.82 1.05 3.48
N THR A 20 22.34 2.12 2.89
CA THR A 20 21.83 3.47 3.08
C THR A 20 20.73 3.76 2.07
N PHE A 21 19.52 3.99 2.55
CA PHE A 21 18.38 4.41 1.74
C PHE A 21 18.20 5.92 1.85
N ILE A 22 18.26 6.60 0.71
CA ILE A 22 18.14 8.06 0.62
C ILE A 22 16.84 8.38 -0.13
N PRO A 23 15.87 9.09 0.49
CA PRO A 23 14.66 9.52 -0.21
C PRO A 23 14.99 10.51 -1.32
N ALA A 24 14.25 10.45 -2.43
CA ALA A 24 14.27 11.50 -3.44
C ALA A 24 13.71 12.81 -2.83
N PRO A 25 14.33 13.96 -3.13
CA PRO A 25 13.84 15.25 -2.63
C PRO A 25 12.42 15.51 -3.15
N PRO A 26 11.54 16.14 -2.35
CA PRO A 26 10.30 16.67 -2.88
C PRO A 26 10.64 17.85 -3.80
N ASP A 27 10.09 17.88 -5.02
CA ASP A 27 10.08 19.12 -5.78
C ASP A 27 9.22 20.13 -5.02
N ASN A 28 9.74 21.34 -4.80
CA ASN A 28 9.26 22.39 -3.87
C ASN A 28 7.78 22.86 -4.05
N THR A 29 7.00 22.21 -4.90
CA THR A 29 5.58 22.48 -5.18
C THR A 29 4.66 21.28 -4.96
N CYS A 30 5.17 20.09 -4.61
CA CYS A 30 4.37 18.88 -4.49
C CYS A 30 4.74 18.01 -3.28
N ALA A 31 3.74 17.65 -2.47
CA ALA A 31 3.84 16.59 -1.46
C ALA A 31 3.78 15.19 -2.13
N CYS A 32 4.46 15.00 -3.26
CA CYS A 32 4.35 13.81 -4.11
C CYS A 32 4.77 12.50 -3.42
N ASN A 33 5.61 12.58 -2.39
CA ASN A 33 6.15 11.41 -1.69
C ASN A 33 5.43 11.14 -0.36
N GLU A 34 4.39 11.92 -0.02
CA GLU A 34 3.57 11.72 1.18
C GLU A 34 2.08 11.58 0.82
N CYS A 35 1.54 10.37 0.97
CA CYS A 35 0.12 10.15 0.78
C CYS A 35 -0.64 10.47 2.10
N PRO A 36 -1.49 11.51 2.14
CA PRO A 36 -2.23 11.87 3.36
C PRO A 36 -3.26 10.82 3.76
N HIS A 37 -3.65 9.92 2.85
CA HIS A 37 -4.62 8.86 3.13
C HIS A 37 -3.98 7.65 3.82
N MET A 38 -2.74 7.29 3.47
CA MET A 38 -2.07 6.14 4.07
C MET A 38 -1.81 6.33 5.57
N LYS A 39 -1.46 7.55 6.00
CA LYS A 39 -1.22 7.90 7.41
C LYS A 39 -2.50 8.01 8.27
N ARG A 40 -3.69 7.75 7.71
CA ARG A 40 -4.95 7.78 8.49
C ARG A 40 -5.12 6.57 9.41
N ASN A 41 -4.40 5.48 9.14
CA ASN A 41 -4.41 4.27 9.94
C ASN A 41 -3.44 4.41 11.12
N THR A 42 -3.97 4.40 12.33
CA THR A 42 -3.19 4.49 13.58
C THR A 42 -3.32 3.21 14.40
N LEU A 43 -2.40 2.94 15.32
CA LEU A 43 -2.46 1.76 16.19
C LEU A 43 -3.76 1.72 17.02
N GLU A 44 -4.22 2.87 17.50
CA GLU A 44 -5.51 3.00 18.19
C GLU A 44 -6.70 2.59 17.30
N LYS A 45 -6.74 3.10 16.06
CA LYS A 45 -7.81 2.73 15.11
C LYS A 45 -7.77 1.26 14.74
N LEU A 46 -6.58 0.67 14.58
CA LEU A 46 -6.44 -0.76 14.34
C LEU A 46 -6.95 -1.59 15.52
N TYR A 47 -6.62 -1.20 16.75
CA TYR A 47 -7.14 -1.84 17.96
C TYR A 47 -8.67 -1.78 18.01
N ILE A 48 -9.26 -0.60 17.78
CA ILE A 48 -10.71 -0.41 17.75
C ILE A 48 -11.33 -1.27 16.63
N SER A 49 -10.70 -1.31 15.46
CA SER A 49 -11.19 -2.07 14.32
C SER A 49 -11.23 -3.57 14.60
N MET A 50 -10.18 -4.12 15.23
CA MET A 50 -10.15 -5.52 15.64
C MET A 50 -11.11 -5.83 16.78
N LYS A 51 -11.31 -4.89 17.71
CA LYS A 51 -12.20 -5.09 18.86
C LYS A 51 -13.68 -5.13 18.47
N TYR A 52 -14.08 -4.30 17.51
CA TYR A 52 -15.47 -4.15 17.11
C TYR A 52 -15.77 -4.74 15.73
N GLU A 53 -14.78 -5.34 15.06
CA GLU A 53 -14.90 -5.91 13.70
C GLU A 53 -15.47 -4.92 12.67
N LEU A 54 -15.11 -3.64 12.82
CA LEU A 54 -15.59 -2.53 11.98
C LEU A 54 -14.42 -1.66 11.48
N PRO A 55 -14.58 -0.94 10.36
CA PRO A 55 -15.74 -0.95 9.47
C PRO A 55 -15.74 -2.16 8.53
N GLU A 56 -16.92 -2.73 8.29
CA GLU A 56 -17.11 -3.70 7.21
C GLU A 56 -17.13 -2.97 5.85
N ILE A 57 -16.47 -3.56 4.84
CA ILE A 57 -16.48 -3.03 3.48
C ILE A 57 -17.56 -3.77 2.69
N ILE A 58 -18.69 -3.09 2.46
CA ILE A 58 -19.83 -3.64 1.72
C ILE A 58 -19.80 -3.11 0.29
N LEU A 59 -19.81 -4.02 -0.68
CA LEU A 59 -19.84 -3.71 -2.11
C LEU A 59 -21.01 -4.46 -2.78
N PRO A 60 -21.64 -3.90 -3.82
CA PRO A 60 -22.59 -4.63 -4.66
C PRO A 60 -21.94 -5.85 -5.33
N GLU A 61 -22.69 -6.95 -5.47
CA GLU A 61 -22.19 -8.21 -6.02
C GLU A 61 -21.55 -8.04 -7.40
N TRP A 62 -22.17 -7.27 -8.29
CA TRP A 62 -21.65 -7.05 -9.64
C TRP A 62 -20.25 -6.38 -9.63
N ILE A 63 -19.94 -5.52 -8.66
CA ILE A 63 -18.60 -4.92 -8.51
C ILE A 63 -17.58 -5.99 -8.14
N ILE A 64 -17.98 -6.92 -7.26
CA ILE A 64 -17.11 -8.02 -6.82
C ILE A 64 -16.83 -8.95 -7.99
N GLU A 65 -17.85 -9.34 -8.76
CA GLU A 65 -17.72 -10.21 -9.92
C GLU A 65 -16.81 -9.62 -11.00
N GLU A 66 -17.07 -8.38 -11.43
CA GLU A 66 -16.28 -7.71 -12.46
C GLU A 66 -14.85 -7.38 -12.00
N GLY A 67 -14.71 -6.92 -10.76
CA GLY A 67 -13.42 -6.61 -10.16
C GLY A 67 -12.53 -7.84 -10.01
N ARG A 68 -13.11 -8.96 -9.57
CA ARG A 68 -12.40 -10.24 -9.43
C ARG A 68 -11.88 -10.73 -10.77
N ALA A 69 -12.69 -10.71 -11.83
CA ALA A 69 -12.27 -11.15 -13.15
C ALA A 69 -11.02 -10.39 -13.67
N CYS A 70 -10.94 -9.07 -13.40
CA CYS A 70 -9.78 -8.26 -13.76
C CYS A 70 -8.51 -8.66 -12.98
N ILE A 71 -8.66 -8.88 -11.67
CA ILE A 71 -7.55 -9.28 -10.79
C ILE A 71 -7.05 -10.67 -11.14
N ASP A 72 -7.95 -11.64 -11.33
CA ASP A 72 -7.61 -13.02 -11.68
C ASP A 72 -6.80 -13.05 -12.99
N ARG A 73 -7.24 -12.29 -14.00
CA ARG A 73 -6.51 -12.18 -15.28
C ARG A 73 -5.11 -11.58 -15.10
N MET A 74 -4.96 -10.54 -14.27
CA MET A 74 -3.66 -9.93 -13.98
C MET A 74 -2.71 -10.94 -13.32
N LEU A 75 -3.21 -11.73 -12.36
CA LEU A 75 -2.44 -12.76 -11.67
C LEU A 75 -2.01 -13.87 -12.62
N GLU A 76 -2.91 -14.38 -13.48
CA GLU A 76 -2.56 -15.38 -14.50
C GLU A 76 -1.48 -14.89 -15.48
N ILE A 77 -1.52 -13.61 -15.87
CA ILE A 77 -0.49 -13.04 -16.75
C ILE A 77 0.86 -12.99 -16.03
N SER A 78 0.85 -12.58 -14.77
CA SER A 78 2.06 -12.47 -13.94
C SER A 78 2.71 -13.85 -13.74
N GLU A 79 1.90 -14.87 -13.44
CA GLU A 79 2.36 -16.25 -13.29
C GLU A 79 2.97 -16.79 -14.60
N LYS A 80 2.30 -16.58 -15.75
CA LYS A 80 2.82 -16.98 -17.07
C LYS A 80 4.11 -16.26 -17.44
N ALA A 81 4.33 -15.05 -16.92
CA ALA A 81 5.56 -14.29 -17.10
C ALA A 81 6.68 -14.71 -16.12
N GLY A 82 6.41 -15.62 -15.18
CA GLY A 82 7.38 -16.09 -14.18
C GLY A 82 7.66 -15.09 -13.06
N LEU A 83 6.70 -14.20 -12.78
CA LEU A 83 6.76 -13.20 -11.70
C LEU A 83 6.16 -13.73 -10.40
#